data_AF-A0A149VXL5-F1
#
_entry.id   AF-A0A149VXL5-F1
#
_cell.length_a   1.000
_cell.length_b   1.000
_cell.length_c   1.000
_cell.angle_alpha   90.00
_cell.angle_beta   90.00
_cell.angle_gamma   90.00
#
_symmetry.space_group_name_H-M   'P 1'
#
loop_
_entity.id
_entity.type
_entity.pdbx_description
1 polymer ?
#
loop_
_entity_poly.entity_id
_entity_poly.type
_entity_poly.pdbx_seq_one_letter_code
_entity_poly.pdbx_strand_id
1 'polypeptide(L)'
;MSESDLKEAEGTSSELNERSSAAIARQKKRGLDNKPDHAELRHIRETLGYSQAVMAHRLGIGVPTYSSYEYGRTGKVPEQIMTIAREELVLEERQVNTLRTKYKADMSNIVRRWAVMAGVDPDNNQELAALCGVSIPTISRWRNNQIKPELDALVRYEQNVTDRIAIRKKIEEKMKEELLAKAGK
;
A
#
# COMPACT_ATOMS: atom_id res chain seq x y z
N MET A 1 29.73 -7.77 18.62
CA MET A 1 29.34 -6.86 17.52
C MET A 1 30.58 -6.67 16.67
N SER A 2 30.63 -7.25 15.48
CA SER A 2 31.81 -7.17 14.60
C SER A 2 31.75 -5.92 13.73
N GLU A 3 32.91 -5.41 13.33
CA GLU A 3 33.06 -4.26 12.41
C GLU A 3 32.37 -4.46 11.05
N SER A 4 31.98 -5.69 10.71
CA SER A 4 31.16 -6.04 9.55
C SER A 4 29.74 -5.48 9.63
N ASP A 5 29.15 -5.41 10.82
CA ASP A 5 27.72 -5.08 11.01
C ASP A 5 27.47 -3.56 10.94
N LEU A 6 28.51 -2.75 11.18
CA LEU A 6 28.44 -1.29 11.08
C LEU A 6 28.57 -0.79 9.64
N LYS A 7 29.16 -1.58 8.73
CA LYS A 7 29.44 -1.17 7.35
C LYS A 7 28.23 -1.34 6.41
N GLU A 8 27.29 -2.24 6.73
CA GLU A 8 26.06 -2.43 5.94
C GLU A 8 24.96 -1.39 6.25
N ALA A 9 24.97 -0.80 7.45
CA ALA A 9 24.01 0.23 7.84
C ALA A 9 24.27 1.60 7.17
N GLU A 10 25.54 1.92 6.86
CA GLU A 10 25.90 3.18 6.19
C GLU A 10 25.61 3.15 4.67
N GLY A 11 25.76 1.98 4.03
CA GLY A 11 25.50 1.81 2.59
C GLY A 11 24.03 2.02 2.21
N THR A 12 23.10 1.59 3.07
CA THR A 12 21.65 1.70 2.81
C THR A 12 21.11 3.12 2.94
N SER A 13 21.64 3.91 3.88
CA SER A 13 21.25 5.33 4.03
C SER A 13 21.82 6.21 2.92
N SER A 14 23.03 5.92 2.43
CA SER A 14 23.65 6.64 1.31
C SER A 14 22.90 6.39 -0.01
N GLU A 15 22.56 5.15 -0.33
CA GLU A 15 21.84 4.80 -1.56
C GLU A 15 20.40 5.33 -1.59
N LEU A 16 19.70 5.37 -0.45
CA LEU A 16 18.37 5.96 -0.34
C LEU A 16 18.40 7.48 -0.54
N ASN A 17 19.43 8.14 -0.02
CA ASN A 17 19.60 9.59 -0.17
C ASN A 17 19.96 9.97 -1.61
N GLU A 18 20.79 9.16 -2.29
CA GLU A 18 21.12 9.34 -3.72
C GLU A 18 19.91 9.11 -4.65
N ARG A 19 19.08 8.10 -4.37
CA ARG A 19 17.85 7.84 -5.15
C ARG A 19 16.83 8.98 -5.00
N SER A 20 16.70 9.53 -3.79
CA SER A 20 15.84 10.70 -3.52
C SER A 20 16.36 11.95 -4.25
N SER A 21 17.67 12.19 -4.19
CA SER A 21 18.35 13.30 -4.87
C SER A 21 18.23 13.21 -6.40
N ALA A 22 18.37 12.01 -6.96
CA ALA A 22 18.23 11.77 -8.40
C ALA A 22 16.77 11.92 -8.90
N ALA A 23 15.78 11.56 -8.07
CA ALA A 23 14.36 11.78 -8.39
C ALA A 23 14.00 13.27 -8.41
N ILE A 24 14.49 14.04 -7.42
CA ILE A 24 14.32 15.49 -7.32
C ILE A 24 15.02 16.19 -8.49
N ALA A 25 16.25 15.79 -8.84
CA ALA A 25 16.98 16.33 -9.99
C ALA A 25 16.29 16.02 -11.34
N ARG A 26 15.68 14.83 -11.48
CA ARG A 26 14.89 14.46 -12.68
C ARG A 26 13.57 15.22 -12.79
N GLN A 27 12.94 15.59 -11.67
CA GLN A 27 11.76 16.46 -11.66
C GLN A 27 12.12 17.88 -12.11
N LYS A 28 13.20 18.45 -11.56
CA LYS A 28 13.70 19.79 -11.90
C LYS A 28 14.07 19.91 -13.39
N LYS A 29 14.61 18.85 -13.99
CA LYS A 29 14.97 18.80 -15.43
C LYS A 29 13.76 18.72 -16.39
N ARG A 30 12.55 18.44 -15.90
CA ARG A 30 11.32 18.29 -16.71
C ARG A 30 10.35 19.46 -16.59
N GLY A 31 10.69 20.50 -15.82
CA GLY A 31 9.88 21.73 -15.71
C GLY A 31 8.52 21.56 -15.03
N LEU A 32 8.33 20.53 -14.19
CA LEU A 32 7.08 20.33 -13.43
C LEU A 32 6.80 21.50 -12.47
N ASP A 33 7.86 22.17 -11.99
CA ASP A 33 7.77 23.33 -11.10
C ASP A 33 6.95 24.48 -11.73
N ASN A 34 6.84 24.53 -13.06
CA ASN A 34 6.08 25.54 -13.80
C ASN A 34 4.66 25.10 -14.18
N LYS A 35 4.16 23.99 -13.62
CA LYS A 35 2.87 23.37 -13.98
C LYS A 35 2.02 23.08 -12.74
N PRO A 36 1.39 24.10 -12.15
CA PRO A 36 0.72 24.00 -10.84
C PRO A 36 -0.36 22.92 -10.79
N ASP A 37 -1.21 22.82 -11.82
CA ASP A 37 -2.29 21.83 -11.86
C ASP A 37 -1.79 20.38 -11.79
N HIS A 38 -0.62 20.11 -12.36
CA HIS A 38 -0.04 18.77 -12.39
C HIS A 38 0.52 18.38 -11.02
N ALA A 39 1.15 19.34 -10.33
CA ALA A 39 1.63 19.17 -8.97
C ALA A 39 0.47 19.03 -7.98
N GLU A 40 -0.58 19.82 -8.15
CA GLU A 40 -1.80 19.76 -7.34
C GLU A 40 -2.50 18.40 -7.49
N LEU A 41 -2.70 17.92 -8.72
CA LEU A 41 -3.34 16.61 -8.96
C LEU A 41 -2.57 15.46 -8.28
N ARG A 42 -1.23 15.52 -8.32
CA ARG A 42 -0.37 14.57 -7.62
C ARG A 42 -0.54 14.70 -6.11
N HIS A 43 -0.50 15.92 -5.60
CA HIS A 43 -0.64 16.19 -4.17
C HIS A 43 -1.97 15.68 -3.62
N ILE A 44 -3.07 15.88 -4.34
CA ILE A 44 -4.40 15.34 -3.99
C ILE A 44 -4.32 13.82 -3.86
N ARG A 45 -3.79 13.12 -4.87
CA ARG A 45 -3.67 11.65 -4.83
C ARG A 45 -2.83 11.17 -3.63
N GLU A 46 -1.69 11.79 -3.40
CA GLU A 46 -0.79 11.43 -2.29
C GLU A 46 -1.44 11.72 -0.94
N THR A 47 -2.22 12.80 -0.84
CA THR A 47 -3.01 13.15 0.35
C THR A 47 -4.10 12.13 0.61
N LEU A 48 -4.75 11.63 -0.43
CA LEU A 48 -5.74 10.53 -0.35
C LEU A 48 -5.09 9.15 -0.14
N GLY A 49 -3.76 9.03 -0.32
CA GLY A 49 -3.03 7.78 -0.16
C GLY A 49 -3.42 6.73 -1.22
N TYR A 50 -3.76 7.19 -2.42
CA TYR A 50 -4.16 6.36 -3.54
C TYR A 50 -2.97 6.05 -4.46
N SER A 51 -2.95 4.84 -5.02
CA SER A 51 -2.15 4.56 -6.21
C SER A 51 -2.64 5.33 -7.45
N GLN A 52 -1.77 5.48 -8.46
CA GLN A 52 -2.14 6.12 -9.74
C GLN A 52 -3.34 5.43 -10.41
N ALA A 53 -3.43 4.09 -10.30
CA ALA A 53 -4.52 3.33 -10.88
C ALA A 53 -5.87 3.63 -10.21
N VAL A 54 -5.88 3.72 -8.88
CA VAL A 54 -7.09 4.07 -8.12
C VAL A 54 -7.55 5.48 -8.44
N MET A 55 -6.63 6.45 -8.45
CA MET A 55 -6.99 7.84 -8.79
C MET A 55 -7.51 7.96 -10.22
N ALA A 56 -6.89 7.28 -11.19
CA ALA A 56 -7.37 7.26 -12.57
C ALA A 56 -8.81 6.73 -12.67
N HIS A 57 -9.11 5.63 -11.97
CA HIS A 57 -10.46 5.06 -11.91
C HIS A 57 -11.47 6.05 -11.29
N ARG A 58 -11.13 6.70 -10.17
CA ARG A 58 -11.99 7.70 -9.51
C ARG A 58 -12.30 8.89 -10.43
N LEU A 59 -11.30 9.32 -11.20
CA LEU A 59 -11.44 10.40 -12.18
C LEU A 59 -12.12 9.96 -13.49
N GLY A 60 -12.45 8.68 -13.65
CA GLY A 60 -13.07 8.15 -14.86
C GLY A 60 -12.15 8.14 -16.09
N ILE A 61 -10.83 8.09 -15.90
CA ILE A 61 -9.83 8.14 -16.97
C ILE A 61 -8.90 6.92 -16.97
N GLY A 62 -8.23 6.68 -18.09
CA GLY A 62 -7.21 5.63 -18.20
C GLY A 62 -5.94 5.94 -17.39
N VAL A 63 -5.32 4.91 -16.82
CA VAL A 63 -4.03 5.03 -16.09
C VAL A 63 -2.93 5.70 -16.93
N PRO A 64 -2.75 5.42 -18.23
CA PRO A 64 -1.76 6.13 -19.05
C PRO A 64 -2.03 7.64 -19.17
N THR A 65 -3.31 8.01 -19.24
CA THR A 65 -3.76 9.42 -19.28
C THR A 65 -3.44 10.11 -17.97
N TYR A 66 -3.84 9.51 -16.84
CA TYR A 66 -3.53 10.04 -15.50
C TYR A 66 -2.01 10.18 -15.28
N SER A 67 -1.23 9.16 -15.65
CA SER A 67 0.23 9.19 -15.59
C SER A 67 0.81 10.34 -16.41
N SER A 68 0.27 10.60 -17.60
CA SER A 68 0.70 11.71 -18.45
C SER A 68 0.43 13.08 -17.82
N TYR A 69 -0.67 13.21 -17.08
CA TYR A 69 -0.96 14.40 -16.26
C TYR A 69 0.06 14.54 -15.14
N GLU A 70 0.25 13.54 -14.27
CA GLU A 70 1.21 13.70 -13.16
C GLU A 70 2.65 13.99 -13.63
N TYR A 71 3.08 13.43 -14.77
CA TYR A 71 4.42 13.64 -15.30
C TYR A 71 4.55 14.89 -16.20
N GLY A 72 3.53 15.75 -16.26
CA GLY A 72 3.58 17.01 -17.00
C GLY A 72 3.73 16.86 -18.52
N ARG A 73 3.36 15.69 -19.08
CA ARG A 73 3.50 15.41 -20.52
C ARG A 73 2.48 16.17 -21.37
N THR A 74 1.36 16.60 -20.77
CA THR A 74 0.36 17.47 -21.40
C THR A 74 0.60 18.93 -21.03
N GLY A 75 0.05 19.87 -21.82
CA GLY A 75 0.18 21.31 -21.57
C GLY A 75 -0.50 21.77 -20.27
N LYS A 76 -1.73 21.30 -20.04
CA LYS A 76 -2.55 21.54 -18.83
C LYS A 76 -3.27 20.25 -18.43
N VAL A 77 -3.73 20.16 -17.19
CA VAL A 77 -4.78 19.20 -16.78
C VAL A 77 -6.15 19.82 -17.08
N PRO A 78 -7.10 19.10 -17.71
CA PRO A 78 -8.44 19.63 -17.94
C PRO A 78 -9.12 20.05 -16.61
N GLU A 79 -9.81 21.19 -16.60
CA GLU A 79 -10.41 21.76 -15.37
C GLU A 79 -11.45 20.82 -14.74
N GLN A 80 -12.19 20.08 -15.55
CA GLN A 80 -13.13 19.06 -15.08
C GLN A 80 -12.44 17.98 -14.24
N ILE A 81 -11.23 17.56 -14.63
CA ILE A 81 -10.45 16.56 -13.89
C ILE A 81 -9.96 17.15 -12.56
N MET A 82 -9.49 18.40 -12.56
CA MET A 82 -9.09 19.09 -11.32
C MET A 82 -10.25 19.28 -10.36
N THR A 83 -11.44 19.61 -10.88
CA THR A 83 -12.65 19.78 -10.09
C THR A 83 -13.03 18.48 -9.38
N ILE A 84 -13.14 17.36 -10.12
CA ILE A 84 -13.44 16.05 -9.54
C ILE A 84 -12.38 15.64 -8.51
N ALA A 85 -11.10 15.88 -8.79
CA ALA A 85 -10.02 15.57 -7.84
C ALA A 85 -10.15 16.33 -6.52
N ARG A 86 -10.46 17.63 -6.57
CA ARG A 86 -10.67 18.48 -5.37
C ARG A 86 -11.92 18.05 -4.60
N GLU A 87 -13.00 17.68 -5.28
CA GLU A 87 -14.22 17.16 -4.65
C GLU A 87 -13.95 15.84 -3.90
N GLU A 88 -13.25 14.89 -4.55
CA GLU A 88 -12.83 13.64 -3.91
C GLU A 88 -11.98 13.90 -2.65
N LEU A 89 -11.08 14.89 -2.69
CA LEU A 89 -10.28 15.27 -1.52
C LEU A 89 -11.17 15.67 -0.33
N VAL A 90 -12.13 16.55 -0.56
CA VAL A 90 -13.03 17.05 0.50
C VAL A 90 -13.89 15.93 1.08
N LEU A 91 -14.37 15.01 0.24
CA LEU A 91 -15.25 13.92 0.66
C LEU A 91 -14.51 12.86 1.50
N GLU A 92 -13.29 12.51 1.12
CA GLU A 92 -12.59 11.33 1.66
C GLU A 92 -11.55 11.69 2.75
N GLU A 93 -11.23 12.98 2.97
CA GLU A 93 -10.15 13.41 3.88
C GLU A 93 -10.27 12.81 5.29
N ARG A 94 -11.48 12.83 5.89
CA ARG A 94 -11.71 12.25 7.22
C ARG A 94 -11.45 10.74 7.26
N GLN A 95 -11.92 10.03 6.23
CA GLN A 95 -11.72 8.59 6.14
C GLN A 95 -10.23 8.27 6.01
N VAL A 96 -9.53 9.00 5.14
CA VAL A 96 -8.09 8.84 4.91
C VAL A 96 -7.29 9.11 6.18
N ASN A 97 -7.61 10.15 6.94
CA ASN A 97 -6.95 10.44 8.22
C ASN A 97 -7.13 9.31 9.25
N THR A 98 -8.30 8.67 9.25
CA THR A 98 -8.56 7.49 10.08
C THR A 98 -7.68 6.31 9.64
N LEU A 99 -7.56 6.07 8.33
CA LEU A 99 -6.70 5.02 7.78
C LEU A 99 -5.22 5.28 8.04
N ARG A 100 -4.75 6.53 7.88
CA ARG A 100 -3.37 6.93 8.22
C ARG A 100 -3.05 6.63 9.67
N THR A 101 -3.98 6.93 10.57
CA THR A 101 -3.83 6.63 12.00
C THR A 101 -3.76 5.11 12.22
N LYS A 102 -4.68 4.36 11.61
CA LYS A 102 -4.75 2.89 11.73
C LYS A 102 -3.49 2.18 11.22
N TYR A 103 -2.89 2.67 10.15
CA TYR A 103 -1.68 2.11 9.53
C TYR A 103 -0.43 2.97 9.76
N LYS A 104 -0.39 3.75 10.86
CA LYS A 104 0.77 4.58 11.21
C LYS A 104 2.02 3.74 11.50
N ALA A 105 1.84 2.53 12.02
CA ALA A 105 2.92 1.62 12.36
C ALA A 105 3.77 1.20 11.14
N ASP A 106 4.99 0.77 11.41
CA ASP A 106 5.87 0.16 10.41
C ASP A 106 5.24 -1.08 9.78
N MET A 107 5.64 -1.38 8.54
CA MET A 107 5.05 -2.49 7.80
C MET A 107 5.28 -3.84 8.52
N SER A 108 6.44 -4.02 9.13
CA SER A 108 6.76 -5.21 9.93
C SER A 108 5.79 -5.42 11.09
N ASN A 109 5.39 -4.35 11.78
CA ASN A 109 4.42 -4.40 12.87
C ASN A 109 3.00 -4.66 12.35
N ILE A 110 2.64 -4.10 11.19
CA ILE A 110 1.35 -4.36 10.54
C ILE A 110 1.24 -5.85 10.16
N VAL A 111 2.25 -6.41 9.50
CA VAL A 111 2.27 -7.84 9.12
C VAL A 111 2.23 -8.74 10.35
N ARG A 112 2.99 -8.41 11.41
CA ARG A 112 2.94 -9.15 12.67
C ARG A 112 1.54 -9.13 13.28
N ARG A 113 0.86 -7.98 13.27
CA ARG A 113 -0.53 -7.88 13.75
C ARG A 113 -1.46 -8.79 12.95
N TRP A 114 -1.34 -8.81 11.62
CA TRP A 114 -2.13 -9.71 10.78
C TRP A 114 -1.84 -11.18 11.05
N ALA A 115 -0.59 -11.54 11.33
CA ALA A 115 -0.20 -12.89 11.74
C ALA A 115 -0.96 -13.33 13.00
N VAL A 116 -0.90 -12.48 14.04
CA VAL A 116 -1.56 -12.71 15.33
C VAL A 116 -3.08 -12.79 15.18
N MET A 117 -3.68 -11.88 14.40
CA MET A 117 -5.12 -11.92 14.11
C MET A 117 -5.53 -13.23 13.43
N ALA A 118 -4.67 -13.76 12.56
CA ALA A 118 -4.94 -14.99 11.82
C ALA A 118 -4.55 -16.27 12.55
N GLY A 119 -3.95 -16.18 13.75
CA GLY A 119 -3.45 -17.32 14.50
C GLY A 119 -2.30 -18.06 13.79
N VAL A 120 -1.56 -17.37 12.92
CA VAL A 120 -0.40 -17.96 12.22
C VAL A 120 0.89 -17.50 12.88
N ASP A 121 1.93 -18.33 12.75
CA ASP A 121 3.26 -17.96 13.21
C ASP A 121 3.75 -16.70 12.47
N PRO A 122 4.07 -15.59 13.19
CA PRO A 122 4.62 -14.38 12.59
C PRO A 122 5.92 -14.60 11.80
N ASP A 123 6.64 -15.69 12.06
CA ASP A 123 7.87 -16.04 11.37
C ASP A 123 7.64 -16.84 10.07
N ASN A 124 6.43 -17.35 9.85
CA ASN A 124 6.07 -18.16 8.68
C ASN A 124 5.68 -17.29 7.47
N ASN A 125 6.67 -16.94 6.65
CA ASN A 125 6.46 -16.13 5.45
C ASN A 125 5.55 -16.78 4.40
N GLN A 126 5.51 -18.12 4.33
CA GLN A 126 4.66 -18.85 3.39
C GLN A 126 3.18 -18.64 3.71
N GLU A 127 2.81 -18.83 4.98
CA GLU A 127 1.42 -18.64 5.43
C GLU A 127 0.98 -17.19 5.35
N LEU A 128 1.86 -16.25 5.72
CA LEU A 128 1.59 -14.82 5.60
C LEU A 128 1.38 -14.38 4.15
N ALA A 129 2.18 -14.91 3.22
CA ALA A 129 2.04 -14.64 1.79
C ALA A 129 0.68 -15.14 1.28
N ALA A 130 0.31 -16.37 1.65
CA ALA A 130 -0.99 -16.93 1.33
C ALA A 130 -2.13 -16.10 1.93
N LEU A 131 -2.03 -15.67 3.20
CA LEU A 131 -3.02 -14.84 3.87
C LEU A 131 -3.25 -13.50 3.16
N CYS A 132 -2.17 -12.79 2.87
CA CYS A 132 -2.24 -11.48 2.24
C CYS A 132 -2.56 -11.55 0.74
N GLY A 133 -2.37 -12.72 0.10
CA GLY A 133 -2.50 -12.89 -1.35
C GLY A 133 -1.34 -12.26 -2.12
N VAL A 134 -0.12 -12.31 -1.56
CA VAL A 134 1.10 -11.79 -2.20
C VAL A 134 2.18 -12.88 -2.28
N SER A 135 3.33 -12.55 -2.88
CA SER A 135 4.47 -13.46 -2.95
C SER A 135 5.29 -13.45 -1.64
N ILE A 136 5.99 -14.56 -1.36
CA ILE A 136 6.88 -14.70 -0.19
C ILE A 136 7.97 -13.60 -0.14
N PRO A 137 8.64 -13.23 -1.26
CA PRO A 137 9.57 -12.10 -1.25
C PRO A 137 8.93 -10.77 -0.84
N THR A 138 7.64 -10.56 -1.14
CA THR A 138 6.92 -9.35 -0.73
C THR A 138 6.79 -9.30 0.79
N ILE A 139 6.43 -10.40 1.43
CA ILE A 139 6.38 -10.51 2.90
C ILE A 139 7.78 -10.27 3.50
N SER A 140 8.82 -10.85 2.93
CA SER A 140 10.21 -10.61 3.38
C SER A 140 10.57 -9.12 3.36
N ARG A 141 10.28 -8.43 2.26
CA ARG A 141 10.51 -6.97 2.14
C ARG A 141 9.70 -6.16 3.15
N TRP A 142 8.45 -6.55 3.40
CA TRP A 142 7.60 -5.90 4.40
C TRP A 142 8.12 -6.08 5.82
N ARG A 143 8.56 -7.28 6.18
CA ARG A 143 9.13 -7.58 7.51
C ARG A 143 10.42 -6.80 7.78
N ASN A 144 11.21 -6.58 6.74
CA ASN A 144 12.43 -5.79 6.80
C ASN A 144 12.19 -4.29 6.57
N ASN A 145 10.92 -3.84 6.55
CA ASN A 145 10.54 -2.44 6.30
C ASN A 145 11.14 -1.82 5.02
N GLN A 146 11.50 -2.64 4.04
CA GLN A 146 12.10 -2.19 2.78
C GLN A 146 11.08 -1.50 1.87
N ILE A 147 9.82 -1.94 1.94
CA ILE A 147 8.70 -1.33 1.21
C ILE A 147 7.47 -1.29 2.12
N LYS A 148 6.67 -0.24 1.98
CA LYS A 148 5.35 -0.11 2.59
C LYS A 148 4.34 0.24 1.49
N PRO A 149 3.28 -0.57 1.31
CA PRO A 149 2.23 -0.26 0.35
C PRO A 149 1.46 1.02 0.71
N GLU A 150 0.82 1.62 -0.30
CA GLU A 150 -0.13 2.73 -0.12
C GLU A 150 -1.34 2.31 0.74
N LEU A 151 -2.06 3.30 1.29
CA LEU A 151 -3.19 3.05 2.19
C LEU A 151 -4.25 2.15 1.56
N ASP A 152 -4.59 2.37 0.29
CA ASP A 152 -5.57 1.56 -0.43
C ASP A 152 -5.16 0.09 -0.51
N ALA A 153 -3.86 -0.17 -0.68
CA ALA A 153 -3.32 -1.53 -0.71
C ALA A 153 -3.33 -2.17 0.67
N LEU A 154 -2.98 -1.42 1.72
CA LEU A 154 -3.02 -1.91 3.11
C LEU A 154 -4.43 -2.32 3.53
N VAL A 155 -5.45 -1.55 3.15
CA VAL A 155 -6.86 -1.90 3.37
C VAL A 155 -7.21 -3.21 2.67
N ARG A 156 -6.83 -3.37 1.40
CA ARG A 156 -7.07 -4.62 0.66
C ARG A 156 -6.39 -5.83 1.30
N TYR A 157 -5.13 -5.70 1.71
CA TYR A 157 -4.42 -6.82 2.34
C TYR A 157 -5.02 -7.21 3.68
N GLU A 158 -5.45 -6.23 4.49
CA GLU A 158 -6.14 -6.54 5.74
C GLU A 158 -7.50 -7.20 5.49
N GLN A 159 -8.24 -6.78 4.47
CA GLN A 159 -9.49 -7.43 4.08
C GLN A 159 -9.25 -8.90 3.67
N ASN A 160 -8.20 -9.18 2.88
CA ASN A 160 -7.82 -10.55 2.52
C ASN A 160 -7.53 -11.41 3.77
N VAL A 161 -6.85 -10.83 4.77
CA VAL A 161 -6.57 -11.50 6.04
C VAL A 161 -7.88 -11.82 6.76
N THR A 162 -8.78 -10.85 6.93
CA THR A 162 -10.05 -11.05 7.63
C THR A 162 -10.95 -12.07 6.93
N ASP A 163 -11.01 -12.03 5.61
CA ASP A 163 -11.83 -12.95 4.81
C ASP A 163 -11.33 -14.39 4.97
N ARG A 164 -10.01 -14.58 4.94
CA ARG A 164 -9.42 -15.92 5.12
C ARG A 164 -9.60 -16.46 6.52
N ILE A 165 -9.55 -15.61 7.54
CA ILE A 165 -9.88 -16.00 8.92
C ILE A 165 -11.34 -16.50 8.98
N ALA A 166 -12.27 -15.74 8.40
CA ALA A 166 -13.68 -16.11 8.38
C ALA A 166 -13.92 -17.43 7.62
N ILE A 167 -13.23 -17.64 6.48
CA ILE A 167 -13.32 -18.87 5.70
C ILE A 167 -12.78 -20.07 6.50
N ARG A 168 -11.61 -19.95 7.13
CA ARG A 168 -11.03 -21.03 7.96
C ARG A 168 -11.97 -21.44 9.08
N LYS A 169 -12.52 -20.46 9.80
CA LYS A 169 -13.49 -20.70 10.87
C LYS A 169 -14.72 -21.48 10.39
N LYS A 170 -15.30 -21.08 9.25
CA LYS A 170 -16.45 -21.80 8.65
C LYS A 170 -16.10 -23.24 8.27
N ILE A 171 -14.89 -23.49 7.77
CA ILE A 171 -14.43 -24.84 7.44
C ILE A 171 -14.30 -25.68 8.72
N GLU A 172 -13.70 -25.14 9.77
CA GLU A 172 -13.54 -25.84 11.06
C GLU A 172 -14.89 -26.18 11.71
N GLU A 173 -15.85 -25.24 11.69
CA GLU A 173 -17.21 -25.47 12.20
C GLU A 173 -17.89 -26.61 11.44
N LYS A 174 -17.84 -26.56 10.10
CA LYS A 174 -18.41 -27.61 9.25
C LYS A 174 -17.75 -28.98 9.49
N MET A 175 -16.42 -29.02 9.64
CA MET A 175 -15.71 -30.28 9.94
C MET A 175 -16.11 -30.85 11.30
N LYS A 176 -16.29 -30.01 12.32
CA LYS A 176 -16.75 -30.44 13.65
C LYS A 176 -18.16 -31.02 13.58
N GLU A 177 -19.08 -30.38 12.85
CA GLU A 177 -20.44 -30.87 12.64
C GLU A 177 -20.44 -32.24 11.94
N GLU A 178 -19.64 -32.41 10.88
CA GLU A 178 -19.51 -33.68 10.16
C GLU A 178 -18.93 -34.81 11.03
N LEU A 179 -17.97 -34.49 11.91
CA LEU A 179 -17.40 -35.46 12.84
C LEU A 179 -18.42 -35.90 13.91
N LEU A 180 -19.18 -34.95 14.48
CA LEU A 180 -20.23 -35.25 15.45
C LEU A 180 -21.35 -36.10 14.83
N ALA A 181 -21.75 -35.78 13.60
CA ALA A 181 -22.76 -36.55 12.87
C ALA A 181 -22.33 -37.99 12.55
N LYS A 182 -21.02 -38.23 12.41
CA LYS A 182 -20.45 -39.58 12.21
C LYS A 182 -20.27 -40.35 13.52
N ALA A 183 -19.99 -39.68 14.63
CA ALA A 183 -19.80 -40.30 15.94
C ALA A 183 -21.12 -40.68 16.65
N GLY A 184 -22.25 -40.07 16.25
CA GLY A 184 -23.60 -40.38 16.76
C GLY A 184 -24.34 -41.48 15.98
N LYS A 185 -23.70 -42.15 15.03
CA LYS A 185 -24.20 -43.32 14.28
C LYS A 185 -23.40 -44.55 14.63
#